data_AF-B8HM97-F1
#
_entry.id   AF-B8HM97-F1
#
_cell.length_a   1.000
_cell.length_b   1.000
_cell.length_c   1.000
_cell.angle_alpha   90.00
_cell.angle_beta   90.00
_cell.angle_gamma   90.00
#
_symmetry.space_group_name_H-M   'P 1'
#
loop_
_entity.id
_entity.type
_entity.pdbx_description
1 polymer ?
#
loop_
_entity_poly.entity_id
_entity_poly.type
_entity_poly.pdbx_seq_one_letter_code
_entity_poly.pdbx_strand_id
1 'polypeptide(L)'
;MAISPIVDATPAPTHCPSAEELRSQIKRLNSKAGQMKMDLHDLAEGLPTNYQQLMEVAAQTYAIFEQLDQLKQQLKVLEQKEKN
;
A
#
# COMPACT_ATOMS: atom_id res chain seq x y z
N MET A 1 -23.75 14.04 -42.03
CA MET A 1 -22.68 13.08 -41.67
C MET A 1 -21.68 13.82 -40.80
N ALA A 2 -21.79 13.67 -39.48
CA ALA A 2 -20.74 14.07 -38.55
C ALA A 2 -20.28 12.78 -37.86
N ILE A 3 -19.06 12.40 -38.20
CA ILE A 3 -18.33 11.22 -37.79
C ILE A 3 -18.02 11.33 -36.29
N SER A 4 -18.41 10.31 -35.53
CA SER A 4 -18.15 10.16 -34.10
C SER A 4 -16.65 10.17 -33.78
N PRO A 5 -16.22 10.74 -32.64
CA PRO A 5 -14.86 10.51 -32.18
C PRO A 5 -14.74 9.10 -31.59
N ILE A 6 -13.67 8.45 -32.05
CA ILE A 6 -13.19 7.13 -31.71
C ILE A 6 -12.90 7.00 -30.22
N VAL A 7 -13.33 5.86 -29.70
CA VAL A 7 -13.02 5.30 -28.38
C VAL A 7 -11.52 5.21 -28.16
N ASP A 8 -10.98 5.94 -27.17
CA ASP A 8 -9.75 5.51 -26.49
C ASP A 8 -10.15 4.90 -25.15
N ALA A 9 -10.67 3.68 -25.22
CA ALA A 9 -10.75 2.82 -24.06
C ALA A 9 -9.34 2.31 -23.79
N THR A 10 -8.55 3.08 -23.04
CA THR A 10 -7.36 2.54 -22.38
C THR A 10 -7.81 1.31 -21.57
N PRO A 11 -7.33 0.09 -21.87
CA PRO A 11 -7.67 -1.06 -21.04
C PRO A 11 -6.96 -0.85 -19.70
N ALA A 12 -7.75 -0.63 -18.64
CA ALA A 12 -7.26 -0.81 -17.28
C ALA A 12 -6.51 -2.16 -17.22
N PRO A 13 -5.31 -2.26 -16.62
CA PRO A 13 -4.60 -3.52 -16.56
C PRO A 13 -5.37 -4.45 -15.62
N THR A 14 -6.26 -5.25 -16.20
CA THR A 14 -6.85 -6.44 -15.59
C THR A 14 -5.80 -7.54 -15.63
N HIS A 15 -4.71 -7.38 -14.90
CA HIS A 15 -3.76 -8.46 -14.64
C HIS A 15 -3.54 -8.53 -13.14
N CYS A 16 -3.81 -9.70 -12.56
CA CYS A 16 -3.38 -10.00 -11.21
C CYS A 16 -1.86 -9.76 -11.14
N PRO A 17 -1.37 -8.99 -10.17
CA PRO A 17 0.06 -8.69 -10.07
C PRO A 17 0.84 -10.00 -9.90
N SER A 18 1.97 -10.09 -10.60
CA SER A 18 2.92 -11.20 -10.48
C SER A 18 3.56 -11.23 -9.10
N ALA A 19 4.13 -12.37 -8.71
CA ALA A 19 4.85 -12.50 -7.44
C ALA A 19 6.02 -11.52 -7.33
N GLU A 20 6.72 -11.22 -8.43
CA GLU A 20 7.81 -10.23 -8.45
C GLU A 20 7.31 -8.79 -8.24
N GLU A 21 6.20 -8.43 -8.86
CA GLU A 21 5.58 -7.12 -8.67
C GLU A 21 5.12 -6.92 -7.22
N LEU A 22 4.51 -7.95 -6.61
CA LEU A 22 4.12 -7.91 -5.20
C LEU A 22 5.34 -7.80 -4.29
N ARG A 23 6.42 -8.54 -4.53
CA ARG A 23 7.68 -8.42 -3.74
C ARG A 23 8.24 -7.00 -3.82
N SER A 24 8.24 -6.40 -5.01
CA SER A 24 8.69 -5.02 -5.21
C SER A 24 7.82 -4.01 -4.45
N GLN A 25 6.50 -4.17 -4.52
CA GLN A 25 5.54 -3.33 -3.78
C GLN A 25 5.70 -3.48 -2.26
N ILE A 26 5.81 -4.72 -1.75
CA ILE A 26 6.03 -5.01 -0.34
C ILE A 26 7.31 -4.33 0.16
N LYS A 27 8.41 -4.40 -0.61
CA LYS A 27 9.67 -3.74 -0.23
C LYS A 27 9.50 -2.23 -0.09
N ARG A 28 8.84 -1.57 -1.05
CA ARG A 28 8.58 -0.12 -1.01
C ARG A 28 7.68 0.25 0.18
N LEU A 29 6.59 -0.49 0.38
CA LEU A 29 5.67 -0.26 1.50
C LEU A 29 6.32 -0.53 2.84
N ASN A 30 7.24 -1.49 2.94
CA ASN A 30 7.96 -1.76 4.19
C ASN A 30 8.81 -0.56 4.63
N SER A 31 9.54 0.07 3.69
CA SER A 31 10.30 1.29 3.98
C SER A 31 9.38 2.43 4.43
N LYS A 32 8.24 2.65 3.75
CA LYS A 32 7.28 3.69 4.12
C LYS A 32 6.60 3.41 5.47
N ALA A 33 6.24 2.16 5.75
CA ALA A 33 5.68 1.76 7.04
C ALA A 33 6.69 1.95 8.18
N GLY A 34 7.98 1.70 7.91
CA GLY A 34 9.07 2.00 8.84
C GLY A 34 9.14 3.48 9.19
N GLN A 35 9.06 4.36 8.19
CA GLN A 35 9.04 5.82 8.42
C GLN A 35 7.83 6.24 9.24
N MET A 36 6.62 5.82 8.86
CA MET A 36 5.39 6.18 9.58
C MET A 36 5.42 5.70 11.04
N LYS A 37 6.04 4.54 11.30
CA LYS A 37 6.26 4.04 12.67
C LYS A 37 7.16 4.98 13.48
N MET A 38 8.23 5.50 12.88
CA MET A 38 9.13 6.45 13.54
C MET A 38 8.40 7.79 13.78
N ASP A 39 7.70 8.30 12.77
CA ASP A 39 6.96 9.55 12.87
C ASP A 39 5.90 9.49 13.99
N LEU A 40 5.17 8.37 14.10
CA LEU A 40 4.20 8.15 15.18
C LEU A 40 4.88 8.03 16.55
N HIS A 41 6.04 7.36 16.63
CA HIS A 41 6.82 7.25 17.86
C HIS A 41 7.24 8.63 18.37
N ASP A 42 7.85 9.44 17.49
CA ASP A 42 8.37 10.76 17.84
C ASP A 42 7.22 11.73 18.20
N LEU A 43 6.09 11.64 17.49
CA LEU A 43 4.87 12.39 17.83
C LEU A 43 4.35 12.02 19.24
N ALA A 44 4.35 10.74 19.59
CA ALA A 44 3.89 10.27 20.89
C ALA A 44 4.84 10.66 22.04
N GLU A 45 6.15 10.66 21.80
CA GLU A 45 7.16 11.11 22.76
C GLU A 45 7.06 12.62 23.04
N GLY A 46 6.68 13.41 22.03
CA GLY A 46 6.59 14.87 22.12
C GLY A 46 5.34 15.45 22.80
N LEU A 47 4.42 14.61 23.28
CA LEU A 47 3.16 15.07 23.89
C LEU A 47 3.41 15.97 25.12
N PRO A 48 2.60 17.03 25.34
CA PRO A 48 1.33 17.33 24.66
C PRO A 48 1.47 18.08 23.33
N THR A 49 2.69 18.33 22.84
CA THR A 49 2.91 19.02 21.56
C THR A 49 2.25 18.26 20.42
N ASN A 50 1.57 18.97 19.51
CA ASN A 50 0.93 18.39 18.31
C ASN A 50 -0.07 17.25 18.58
N TYR A 51 -0.65 17.15 19.78
CA TYR A 51 -1.61 16.08 20.14
C TYR A 51 -2.79 15.94 19.17
N GLN A 52 -3.17 17.03 18.49
CA GLN A 52 -4.24 17.07 17.49
C GLN A 52 -3.96 16.17 16.28
N GLN A 53 -2.69 15.93 15.95
CA GLN A 53 -2.26 15.08 14.83
C GLN A 53 -2.26 13.58 15.19
N LEU A 54 -2.36 13.23 16.48
CA LEU A 54 -2.17 11.86 16.95
C LEU A 54 -3.09 10.85 16.26
N MET A 55 -4.38 11.19 16.16
CA MET A 55 -5.37 10.31 15.54
C MET A 55 -5.11 10.11 14.05
N GLU A 56 -4.73 11.18 13.35
CA GLU A 56 -4.46 11.14 11.92
C GLU A 56 -3.20 10.30 11.62
N VAL A 57 -2.09 10.58 12.31
CA VAL A 57 -0.82 9.86 12.11
C VAL A 57 -0.95 8.39 12.52
N ALA A 58 -1.69 8.09 13.59
CA ALA A 58 -1.99 6.72 13.99
C ALA A 58 -2.83 5.98 12.93
N ALA A 59 -3.86 6.62 12.38
CA ALA A 59 -4.70 6.03 11.34
C ALA A 59 -3.91 5.76 10.05
N GLN A 60 -3.05 6.70 9.63
CA GLN A 60 -2.18 6.51 8.46
C GLN A 60 -1.16 5.38 8.68
N THR A 61 -0.57 5.32 9.87
CA THR A 61 0.34 4.25 10.26
C THR A 61 -0.37 2.90 10.26
N TYR A 62 -1.58 2.82 10.79
CA TYR A 62 -2.38 1.59 10.75
C TYR A 62 -2.65 1.14 9.31
N ALA A 63 -3.18 2.03 8.47
CA ALA A 63 -3.56 1.71 7.10
C ALA A 63 -2.39 1.17 6.27
N ILE A 64 -1.18 1.71 6.46
CA ILE A 64 -0.02 1.21 5.72
C ILE A 64 0.46 -0.17 6.20
N PHE A 65 0.36 -0.45 7.50
CA PHE A 65 0.67 -1.78 8.02
C PHE A 65 -0.38 -2.82 7.61
N GLU A 66 -1.65 -2.45 7.60
CA GLU A 66 -2.73 -3.28 7.08
C GLU A 66 -2.49 -3.64 5.61
N GLN A 67 -2.22 -2.64 4.76
CA GLN A 67 -1.93 -2.86 3.34
C GLN A 67 -0.70 -3.75 3.15
N LEU A 68 0.37 -3.53 3.94
CA LEU A 68 1.58 -4.35 3.89
C LEU A 68 1.29 -5.81 4.24
N ASP A 69 0.44 -6.07 5.24
CA ASP A 69 0.05 -7.41 5.63
C ASP A 69 -0.78 -8.11 4.54
N GLN A 70 -1.78 -7.42 3.99
CA GLN A 70 -2.60 -7.93 2.89
C GLN A 70 -1.74 -8.36 1.69
N LEU A 71 -0.76 -7.55 1.28
CA LEU A 71 0.13 -7.90 0.16
C LEU A 71 1.03 -9.10 0.48
N LYS A 72 1.52 -9.22 1.71
CA LYS A 72 2.30 -10.40 2.15
C LYS A 72 1.44 -11.66 2.10
N GLN A 73 0.18 -11.58 2.52
CA GLN A 73 -0.76 -12.69 2.42
C GLN A 73 -1.02 -13.08 0.96
N GLN A 74 -1.26 -12.11 0.07
CA GLN A 74 -1.45 -12.35 -1.37
C GLN A 74 -0.22 -13.02 -1.99
N LEU A 75 0.99 -12.53 -1.69
CA LEU A 75 2.23 -13.12 -2.19
C LEU A 75 2.37 -14.57 -1.72
N LYS A 76 2.07 -14.86 -0.45
CA LYS A 76 2.13 -16.23 0.09
C LYS A 76 1.18 -17.17 -0.64
N VAL A 77 -0.04 -16.73 -0.95
CA VAL A 77 -1.03 -17.53 -1.69
C VAL A 77 -0.54 -17.82 -3.11
N LEU A 78 0.05 -16.84 -3.80
CA LEU A 78 0.60 -17.03 -5.15
C LEU A 78 1.78 -18.00 -5.14
N GLU A 79 2.74 -17.83 -4.23
CA GLU A 79 3.89 -18.71 -4.10
C GLU A 79 3.51 -20.15 -3.71
N GLN A 80 2.39 -20.34 -3.01
CA GLN A 80 1.85 -21.67 -2.72
C GLN A 80 1.19 -22.28 -3.96
N LYS A 81 0.45 -21.48 -4.74
CA LYS A 81 -0.20 -21.93 -5.97
C LYS A 81 0.81 -22.36 -7.04
N GLU A 82 1.97 -21.71 -7.12
CA GLU A 82 3.03 -22.08 -8.08
C GLU A 82 3.78 -23.38 -7.71
N LYS A 83 3.67 -23.84 -6.46
CA LYS A 83 4.34 -25.07 -5.98
C LYS A 83 3.48 -26.33 -6.07
N ASN A 84 2.21 -26.18 -6.46
CA ASN A 84 1.18 -27.22 -6.47
C ASN A 84 0.76 -27.56 -7.90
#